data_AF-A0A021X594-F1
#
_entry.id   AF-A0A021X594-F1
#
_cell.length_a   1.000
_cell.length_b   1.000
_cell.length_c   1.000
_cell.angle_alpha   90.00
_cell.angle_beta   90.00
_cell.angle_gamma   90.00
#
_symmetry.space_group_name_H-M   'P 1'
#
loop_
_entity.id
_entity.type
_entity.pdbx_description
1 polymer ?
#
loop_
_entity_poly.entity_id
_entity_poly.type
_entity_poly.pdbx_seq_one_letter_code
_entity_poly.pdbx_strand_id
1 'polypeptide(L)'
;MTALTMDAYHFFRAWMRDPLRVASVTPSGKALADLIVREIGPQTGRVIELGPGTGVFTRALLRRGVAEEDIVLVEMGVEFAALLQQRFPKAQIACTDAARIARFCPVPAGAAISGLPLLSMRPEKVLAILAGTFARLGEGASLYQFTYGLRCPVPRAVLDRLGLSAVRIGGTLRNVPPAFVDRPQGLDLRKTVCRIPCIAQRGVFR
;
A
#
# COMPACT_ATOMS: atom_id res chain seq x y z
N MET A 1 24.14 0.94 -17.23
CA MET A 1 22.78 0.36 -17.16
C MET A 1 21.92 1.15 -16.16
N THR A 2 21.74 2.45 -16.39
CA THR A 2 21.26 3.43 -15.38
C THR A 2 20.13 4.34 -15.87
N ALA A 3 19.62 4.13 -17.09
CA ALA A 3 18.67 5.05 -17.71
C ALA A 3 17.18 4.72 -17.45
N LEU A 4 16.81 3.46 -17.20
CA LEU A 4 15.39 3.06 -17.09
C LEU A 4 14.75 3.30 -15.71
N THR A 5 15.55 3.52 -14.66
CA THR A 5 15.06 3.60 -13.26
C THR A 5 14.69 5.01 -12.82
N MET A 6 15.33 6.04 -13.38
CA MET A 6 14.94 7.44 -13.10
C MET A 6 13.60 7.80 -13.74
N ASP A 7 13.33 7.27 -14.94
CA ASP A 7 12.13 7.61 -15.72
C ASP A 7 10.85 7.21 -14.99
N ALA A 8 10.78 6.01 -14.40
CA ALA A 8 9.58 5.55 -13.71
C ALA A 8 9.27 6.34 -12.42
N TYR A 9 10.31 6.75 -11.68
CA TYR A 9 10.15 7.55 -10.46
C TYR A 9 9.70 8.97 -10.77
N HIS A 10 10.31 9.61 -11.79
CA HIS A 10 9.89 10.92 -12.25
C HIS A 10 8.51 10.88 -12.91
N PHE A 11 8.18 9.83 -13.65
CA PHE A 11 6.87 9.63 -14.27
C PHE A 11 5.77 9.41 -13.24
N PHE A 12 5.99 8.57 -12.22
CA PHE A 12 5.03 8.37 -11.14
C PHE A 12 4.86 9.65 -10.30
N ARG A 13 5.95 10.36 -9.99
CA ARG A 13 5.89 11.64 -9.27
C ARG A 13 5.23 12.74 -10.10
N ALA A 14 5.46 12.78 -11.42
CA ALA A 14 4.82 13.70 -12.35
C ALA A 14 3.33 13.38 -12.51
N TRP A 15 2.97 12.10 -12.62
CA TRP A 15 1.58 11.63 -12.64
C TRP A 15 0.83 11.95 -11.34
N MET A 16 1.49 11.80 -10.18
CA MET A 16 0.90 12.22 -8.89
C MET A 16 0.79 13.74 -8.77
N ARG A 17 1.72 14.52 -9.36
CA ARG A 17 1.73 15.99 -9.31
C ARG A 17 0.74 16.64 -10.26
N ASP A 18 0.48 16.05 -11.42
CA ASP A 18 -0.43 16.60 -12.43
C ASP A 18 -1.39 15.55 -13.01
N PRO A 19 -2.20 14.88 -12.15
CA PRO A 19 -3.11 13.87 -12.62
C PRO A 19 -4.20 14.47 -13.50
N LEU A 20 -4.55 15.76 -13.38
CA LEU A 20 -5.56 16.40 -14.22
C LEU A 20 -5.09 16.62 -15.67
N ARG A 21 -3.79 16.86 -15.93
CA ARG A 21 -3.24 16.86 -17.30
C ARG A 21 -3.13 15.48 -17.92
N VAL A 22 -3.03 14.42 -17.10
CA VAL A 22 -3.02 13.03 -17.58
C VAL A 22 -4.42 12.39 -17.52
N ALA A 23 -5.39 13.01 -16.85
CA ALA A 23 -6.75 12.50 -16.63
C ALA A 23 -7.80 13.02 -17.63
N SER A 24 -7.40 13.64 -18.74
CA SER A 24 -8.37 13.98 -19.79
C SER A 24 -8.76 12.78 -20.65
N VAL A 25 -7.98 11.69 -20.69
CA VAL A 25 -8.35 10.47 -21.42
C VAL A 25 -7.68 9.24 -20.81
N THR A 26 -8.31 8.56 -19.85
CA THR A 26 -8.32 7.07 -19.82
C THR A 26 -9.14 6.49 -18.64
N PRO A 27 -10.01 5.47 -18.88
CA PRO A 27 -10.73 4.69 -17.85
C PRO A 27 -9.85 3.92 -16.84
N SER A 28 -8.54 4.10 -16.93
CA SER A 28 -7.47 3.28 -16.37
C SER A 28 -7.25 3.47 -14.86
N GLY A 29 -7.51 4.66 -14.32
CA GLY A 29 -7.44 4.83 -12.86
C GLY A 29 -8.52 4.02 -12.12
N LYS A 30 -9.75 4.03 -12.64
CA LYS A 30 -10.92 3.43 -11.98
C LYS A 30 -10.91 1.90 -12.05
N ALA A 31 -10.56 1.30 -13.18
CA ALA A 31 -10.51 -0.14 -13.31
C ALA A 31 -9.50 -0.79 -12.35
N LEU A 32 -8.31 -0.21 -12.23
CA LEU A 32 -7.31 -0.65 -11.25
C LEU A 32 -7.79 -0.39 -9.81
N ALA A 33 -8.36 0.79 -9.55
CA ALA A 33 -8.87 1.11 -8.23
C ALA A 33 -9.97 0.15 -7.77
N ASP A 34 -10.88 -0.23 -8.67
CA ASP A 34 -11.94 -1.18 -8.36
C ASP A 34 -11.38 -2.61 -8.22
N LEU A 35 -10.34 -2.98 -9.00
CA LEU A 35 -9.66 -4.28 -8.91
C LEU A 35 -8.90 -4.46 -7.58
N ILE A 36 -8.12 -3.46 -7.15
CA ILE A 36 -7.26 -3.57 -5.96
C ILE A 36 -8.07 -3.63 -4.66
N VAL A 37 -9.27 -3.04 -4.63
CA VAL A 37 -10.15 -3.02 -3.45
C VAL A 37 -11.22 -4.12 -3.47
N ARG A 38 -11.27 -4.98 -4.50
CA ARG A 38 -12.42 -5.87 -4.75
C ARG A 38 -12.70 -6.86 -3.60
N GLU A 39 -11.66 -7.23 -2.85
CA GLU A 39 -11.70 -8.17 -1.72
C GLU A 39 -11.86 -7.44 -0.36
N ILE A 40 -12.02 -6.11 -0.39
CA ILE A 40 -12.18 -5.25 0.80
C ILE A 40 -13.60 -4.70 0.84
N GLY A 41 -14.21 -4.65 2.02
CA GLY A 41 -15.56 -4.15 2.25
C GLY A 41 -15.81 -3.74 3.71
N PRO A 42 -17.06 -3.46 4.09
CA PRO A 42 -17.41 -2.93 5.42
C PRO A 42 -16.96 -3.86 6.56
N GLN A 43 -17.00 -5.18 6.32
CA GLN A 43 -16.65 -6.19 7.31
C GLN A 43 -15.16 -6.51 7.39
N THR A 44 -14.34 -5.88 6.54
CA THR A 44 -12.88 -5.99 6.63
C THR A 44 -12.36 -5.27 7.89
N GLY A 45 -13.12 -4.33 8.46
CA GLY A 45 -12.64 -3.47 9.52
C GLY A 45 -11.62 -2.46 8.99
N ARG A 46 -10.71 -2.00 9.86
CA ARG A 46 -9.74 -0.95 9.55
C ARG A 46 -8.85 -1.29 8.35
N VAL A 47 -8.64 -0.32 7.46
CA VAL A 47 -7.84 -0.44 6.24
C VAL A 47 -6.68 0.55 6.25
N ILE A 48 -5.47 0.08 5.98
CA ILE A 48 -4.29 0.94 5.83
C ILE A 48 -4.03 1.19 4.34
N GLU A 49 -3.93 2.44 3.91
CA GLU A 49 -3.51 2.82 2.55
C GLU A 49 -2.14 3.50 2.60
N LEU A 50 -1.13 2.87 2.00
CA LEU A 50 0.24 3.38 1.93
C LEU A 50 0.44 4.14 0.63
N GLY A 51 0.87 5.40 0.71
CA GLY A 51 1.03 6.27 -0.46
C GLY A 51 -0.27 6.47 -1.25
N PRO A 52 -1.35 6.96 -0.61
CA PRO A 52 -2.64 7.24 -1.28
C PRO A 52 -2.52 8.28 -2.40
N GLY A 53 -1.51 9.16 -2.37
CA GLY A 53 -1.34 10.24 -3.33
C GLY A 53 -2.57 11.15 -3.38
N THR A 54 -3.35 11.06 -4.46
CA THR A 54 -4.60 11.84 -4.60
C THR A 54 -5.86 11.15 -4.07
N GLY A 55 -5.73 9.94 -3.49
CA GLY A 55 -6.81 9.17 -2.86
C GLY A 55 -7.70 8.41 -3.86
N VAL A 56 -7.13 7.93 -4.96
CA VAL A 56 -7.88 7.16 -5.96
C VAL A 56 -8.39 5.85 -5.35
N PHE A 57 -7.58 5.14 -4.57
CA PHE A 57 -8.00 3.91 -3.89
C PHE A 57 -8.86 4.20 -2.66
N THR A 58 -8.56 5.28 -1.93
CA THR A 58 -9.43 5.78 -0.85
C THR A 58 -10.88 5.95 -1.33
N ARG A 59 -11.10 6.63 -2.48
CA ARG A 59 -12.45 6.76 -3.06
C ARG A 59 -13.07 5.41 -3.44
N ALA A 60 -12.26 4.43 -3.84
CA ALA A 60 -12.74 3.10 -4.19
C ALA A 60 -13.14 2.29 -2.95
N LEU A 61 -12.41 2.41 -1.84
CA LEU A 61 -12.76 1.84 -0.55
C LEU A 61 -14.10 2.38 -0.05
N LEU A 62 -14.30 3.69 -0.11
CA LEU A 62 -15.57 4.32 0.29
C LEU A 62 -16.74 3.82 -0.57
N ARG A 63 -16.56 3.69 -1.89
CA ARG A 63 -17.58 3.09 -2.78
C ARG A 63 -17.91 1.63 -2.45
N ARG A 64 -16.97 0.90 -1.85
CA ARG A 64 -17.16 -0.48 -1.38
C ARG A 64 -17.86 -0.55 -0.01
N GLY A 65 -18.12 0.60 0.63
CA GLY A 65 -18.79 0.70 1.92
C GLY A 65 -17.85 0.61 3.13
N VAL A 66 -16.54 0.75 2.96
CA VAL A 66 -15.62 0.94 4.09
C VAL A 66 -15.91 2.29 4.74
N ALA A 67 -16.09 2.32 6.06
CA ALA A 67 -16.30 3.57 6.78
C ALA A 67 -15.03 4.44 6.70
N GLU A 68 -15.19 5.74 6.53
CA GLU A 68 -14.05 6.64 6.33
C GLU A 68 -13.15 6.72 7.56
N GLU A 69 -13.75 6.70 8.76
CA GLU A 69 -13.08 6.60 10.06
C GLU A 69 -12.27 5.31 10.27
N ASP A 70 -12.54 4.28 9.46
CA ASP A 70 -11.79 3.02 9.45
C ASP A 70 -10.62 3.04 8.45
N ILE A 71 -10.36 4.17 7.78
CA ILE A 71 -9.26 4.29 6.83
C ILE A 71 -8.08 5.04 7.46
N VAL A 72 -6.90 4.42 7.40
CA VAL A 72 -5.62 5.02 7.79
C VAL A 72 -4.80 5.30 6.55
N LEU A 73 -4.57 6.59 6.26
CA LEU A 73 -3.83 7.08 5.11
C LEU A 73 -2.40 7.41 5.52
N VAL A 74 -1.41 6.73 4.95
CA VAL A 74 0.02 6.93 5.26
C VAL A 74 0.67 7.62 4.06
N GLU A 75 0.91 8.91 4.18
CA GLU A 75 1.43 9.74 3.09
C GLU A 75 2.64 10.55 3.56
N MET A 76 3.71 10.59 2.77
CA MET A 76 4.92 11.29 3.16
C MET A 76 4.92 12.75 2.65
N GLY A 77 4.23 13.02 1.54
CA GLY A 77 4.15 14.36 0.96
C GLY A 77 3.16 15.24 1.71
N VAL A 78 3.66 16.31 2.34
CA VAL A 78 2.83 17.26 3.12
C VAL A 78 1.68 17.86 2.29
N GLU A 79 1.94 18.18 1.02
CA GLU A 79 0.94 18.69 0.08
C GLU A 79 -0.20 17.69 -0.14
N PHE A 80 0.13 16.40 -0.29
CA PHE A 80 -0.85 15.33 -0.43
C PHE A 80 -1.58 15.06 0.88
N ALA A 81 -0.87 15.06 2.02
CA ALA A 81 -1.50 14.90 3.33
C ALA A 81 -2.56 15.99 3.57
N ALA A 82 -2.26 17.25 3.26
CA ALA A 82 -3.22 18.36 3.35
C ALA A 82 -4.41 18.17 2.40
N LEU A 83 -4.17 17.77 1.14
CA LEU A 83 -5.21 17.46 0.17
C LEU A 83 -6.14 16.33 0.65
N LEU A 84 -5.55 15.27 1.21
CA LEU A 84 -6.29 14.12 1.73
C LEU A 84 -7.12 14.50 2.95
N GLN A 85 -6.62 15.38 3.82
CA GLN A 85 -7.35 15.86 5.00
C GLN A 85 -8.60 16.64 4.61
N GLN A 86 -8.54 17.40 3.51
CA GLN A 86 -9.70 18.10 2.96
C GLN A 86 -10.70 17.14 2.29
N ARG A 87 -10.20 16.11 1.59
CA ARG A 87 -11.04 15.17 0.84
C ARG A 87 -11.68 14.08 1.70
N PHE A 88 -11.00 13.68 2.76
CA PHE A 88 -11.38 12.58 3.64
C PHE A 88 -11.20 13.02 5.11
N PRO A 89 -12.04 13.95 5.59
CA PRO A 89 -11.89 14.56 6.91
C PRO A 89 -12.04 13.60 8.10
N LYS A 90 -12.66 12.43 7.92
CA LYS A 90 -12.83 11.40 8.95
C LYS A 90 -11.72 10.36 8.95
N ALA A 91 -10.97 10.24 7.85
CA ALA A 91 -9.86 9.28 7.76
C ALA A 91 -8.70 9.72 8.66
N GLN A 92 -7.99 8.75 9.22
CA GLN A 92 -6.78 9.03 9.99
C GLN A 92 -5.61 9.26 9.03
N ILE A 93 -5.00 10.43 9.05
CA ILE A 93 -3.85 10.75 8.19
C ILE A 93 -2.56 10.73 9.00
N ALA A 94 -1.61 9.90 8.57
CA ALA A 94 -0.26 9.84 9.08
C ALA A 94 0.70 10.45 8.04
N CYS A 95 1.11 11.71 8.28
CA CYS A 95 2.11 12.39 7.46
C CYS A 95 3.52 11.84 7.77
N THR A 96 3.90 10.70 7.20
CA THR A 96 5.14 10.00 7.54
C THR A 96 5.65 9.10 6.41
N ASP A 97 6.90 8.66 6.51
CA ASP A 97 7.43 7.63 5.61
C ASP A 97 6.76 6.29 5.93
N ALA A 98 6.20 5.62 4.91
CA ALA A 98 5.59 4.31 5.04
C ALA A 98 6.51 3.25 5.66
N ALA A 99 7.84 3.39 5.56
CA ALA A 99 8.80 2.52 6.25
C ALA A 99 8.73 2.63 7.79
N ARG A 100 8.04 3.65 8.31
CA ARG A 100 7.81 3.89 9.75
C ARG A 100 6.42 3.45 10.22
N ILE A 101 5.64 2.80 9.36
CA ILE A 101 4.25 2.40 9.65
C ILE A 101 4.11 1.55 10.92
N ALA A 102 5.13 0.79 11.33
CA ALA A 102 5.09 0.01 12.58
C ALA A 102 4.85 0.87 13.84
N ARG A 103 5.04 2.19 13.76
CA ARG A 103 4.78 3.15 14.84
C ARG A 103 3.37 3.73 14.82
N PHE A 104 2.60 3.42 13.79
CA PHE A 104 1.27 3.97 13.52
C PHE A 104 0.26 2.82 13.42
N CYS A 105 -0.97 3.06 13.84
CA CYS A 105 -2.02 2.06 14.04
C CYS A 105 -1.81 1.16 15.30
N PRO A 106 -2.51 1.45 16.41
CA PRO A 106 -2.43 0.65 17.63
C PRO A 106 -3.30 -0.62 17.57
N VAL A 107 -4.28 -0.67 16.68
CA VAL A 107 -5.21 -1.80 16.52
C VAL A 107 -4.89 -2.52 15.20
N PRO A 108 -4.91 -3.86 15.15
CA PRO A 108 -4.72 -4.59 13.90
C PRO A 108 -5.74 -4.16 12.82
N ALA A 109 -5.25 -3.93 11.61
CA ALA A 109 -6.04 -3.67 10.42
C ALA A 109 -6.41 -4.97 9.70
N GLY A 110 -7.61 -5.05 9.11
CA GLY A 110 -8.05 -6.22 8.36
C GLY A 110 -7.59 -6.24 6.90
N ALA A 111 -7.09 -5.12 6.39
CA ALA A 111 -6.41 -5.07 5.10
C ALA A 111 -5.42 -3.92 5.00
N ALA A 112 -4.47 -4.05 4.08
CA ALA A 112 -3.65 -2.93 3.64
C ALA A 112 -3.61 -2.85 2.12
N ILE A 113 -3.52 -1.65 1.58
CA ILE A 113 -3.29 -1.37 0.16
C ILE A 113 -2.02 -0.54 0.05
N SER A 114 -1.19 -0.86 -0.94
CA SER A 114 0.00 -0.06 -1.25
C SER A 114 -0.12 0.60 -2.61
N GLY A 115 -0.22 1.92 -2.56
CA GLY A 115 -0.09 2.89 -3.65
C GLY A 115 1.35 3.12 -4.13
N LEU A 116 2.33 2.55 -3.42
CA LEU A 116 3.74 2.92 -3.55
C LEU A 116 4.43 2.27 -4.77
N PRO A 117 5.35 2.98 -5.44
CA PRO A 117 6.14 2.45 -6.56
C PRO A 117 7.29 1.58 -6.05
N LEU A 118 6.99 0.41 -5.48
CA LEU A 118 7.99 -0.46 -4.82
C LEU A 118 9.17 -0.84 -5.73
N LEU A 119 8.96 -0.99 -7.04
CA LEU A 119 10.00 -1.34 -8.02
C LEU A 119 11.11 -0.28 -8.13
N SER A 120 10.81 0.99 -7.79
CA SER A 120 11.77 2.09 -7.82
C SER A 120 12.43 2.32 -6.45
N MET A 121 12.12 1.50 -5.44
CA MET A 121 12.65 1.65 -4.09
C MET A 121 13.78 0.66 -3.83
N ARG A 122 14.67 1.04 -2.90
CA ARG A 122 15.71 0.14 -2.40
C ARG A 122 15.07 -1.07 -1.69
N PRO A 123 15.59 -2.30 -1.85
CA PRO A 123 15.05 -3.50 -1.20
C PRO A 123 14.90 -3.37 0.32
N GLU A 124 15.84 -2.71 0.98
CA GLU A 124 15.78 -2.43 2.42
C GLU A 124 14.54 -1.62 2.81
N LYS A 125 14.16 -0.63 1.97
CA LYS A 125 12.97 0.20 2.19
C LYS A 125 11.70 -0.61 1.96
N VAL A 126 11.65 -1.41 0.90
CA VAL A 126 10.52 -2.32 0.61
C VAL A 126 10.34 -3.31 1.77
N LEU A 127 11.42 -3.89 2.28
CA LEU A 127 11.41 -4.77 3.44
C LEU A 127 10.83 -4.07 4.68
N ALA A 128 11.28 -2.85 4.99
CA ALA A 128 10.80 -2.10 6.15
C ALA A 128 9.30 -1.77 6.05
N ILE A 129 8.84 -1.36 4.86
CA ILE A 129 7.42 -1.10 4.58
C ILE A 129 6.61 -2.38 4.81
N LEU A 130 6.97 -3.48 4.12
CA LEU A 130 6.21 -4.73 4.21
C LEU A 130 6.22 -5.30 5.63
N ALA A 131 7.38 -5.38 6.27
CA ALA A 131 7.49 -5.87 7.65
C ALA A 131 6.63 -5.04 8.61
N GLY A 132 6.70 -3.71 8.51
CA GLY A 132 5.91 -2.81 9.32
C GLY A 132 4.40 -2.97 9.08
N THR A 133 3.99 -3.12 7.83
CA THR A 133 2.58 -3.32 7.46
C THR A 133 2.05 -4.65 7.98
N PHE A 134 2.75 -5.76 7.74
CA PHE A 134 2.33 -7.06 8.24
C PHE A 134 2.29 -7.12 9.77
N ALA A 135 3.15 -6.39 10.47
CA ALA A 135 3.09 -6.25 11.93
C ALA A 135 1.87 -5.45 12.44
N ARG A 136 1.10 -4.82 11.55
CA ARG A 136 -0.16 -4.11 11.84
C ARG A 136 -1.38 -4.81 11.26
N LEU A 137 -1.21 -5.91 10.53
CA LEU A 137 -2.31 -6.68 9.98
C LEU A 137 -2.79 -7.72 10.99
N GLY A 138 -4.11 -7.87 11.10
CA GLY A 138 -4.75 -8.93 11.89
C GLY A 138 -4.54 -10.31 11.27
N GLU A 139 -4.92 -11.35 11.99
CA GLU A 139 -4.88 -12.70 11.45
C GLU A 139 -5.79 -12.82 10.20
N GLY A 140 -5.29 -13.48 9.15
CA GLY A 140 -6.02 -13.61 7.88
C GLY A 140 -6.08 -12.34 7.02
N ALA A 141 -5.64 -11.19 7.53
CA ALA A 141 -5.59 -9.95 6.76
C ALA A 141 -4.53 -9.99 5.66
N SER A 142 -4.76 -9.25 4.58
CA SER A 142 -3.91 -9.25 3.39
C SER A 142 -3.44 -7.85 3.01
N LEU A 143 -2.25 -7.79 2.41
CA LEU A 143 -1.76 -6.61 1.71
C LEU A 143 -2.06 -6.76 0.22
N TYR A 144 -2.55 -5.69 -0.40
CA TYR A 144 -2.78 -5.58 -1.83
C TYR A 144 -1.81 -4.58 -2.46
N GLN A 145 -1.09 -5.02 -3.48
CA GLN A 145 -0.08 -4.22 -4.15
C GLN A 145 -0.32 -4.30 -5.66
N PHE A 146 -0.31 -3.17 -6.35
CA PHE A 146 -0.36 -3.16 -7.81
C PHE A 146 1.01 -2.93 -8.45
N THR A 147 1.10 -3.27 -9.73
CA THR A 147 2.27 -3.03 -10.58
C THR A 147 1.81 -2.86 -12.02
N TYR A 148 2.56 -2.08 -12.80
CA TYR A 148 2.40 -2.02 -14.26
C TYR A 148 3.31 -3.02 -15.00
N GLY A 149 4.16 -3.74 -14.26
CA GLY A 149 5.05 -4.77 -14.79
C GLY A 149 4.42 -6.17 -14.74
N LEU A 150 4.85 -7.05 -15.65
CA LEU A 150 4.39 -8.45 -15.68
C LEU A 150 4.82 -9.27 -14.46
N ARG A 151 5.82 -8.81 -13.70
CA ARG A 151 6.36 -9.51 -12.51
C ARG A 151 5.83 -8.89 -11.22
N CYS A 152 5.82 -9.69 -10.15
CA CYS A 152 5.49 -9.20 -8.81
C CYS A 152 6.40 -8.01 -8.43
N PRO A 153 5.85 -6.91 -7.90
CA PRO A 153 6.62 -5.72 -7.56
C PRO A 153 7.46 -5.86 -6.28
N VAL A 154 7.26 -6.94 -5.53
CA VAL A 154 8.05 -7.23 -4.32
C VAL A 154 9.26 -8.09 -4.71
N PRO A 155 10.50 -7.67 -4.37
CA PRO A 155 11.69 -8.47 -4.64
C PRO A 155 11.61 -9.85 -3.97
N ARG A 156 12.04 -10.91 -4.68
CA ARG A 156 11.97 -12.29 -4.17
C ARG A 156 12.68 -12.47 -2.82
N ALA A 157 13.87 -11.86 -2.68
CA ALA A 157 14.62 -11.87 -1.42
C ALA A 157 13.84 -11.24 -0.24
N VAL A 158 12.97 -10.26 -0.50
CA VAL A 158 12.12 -9.66 0.53
C VAL A 158 10.97 -10.60 0.90
N LEU A 159 10.32 -11.23 -0.09
CA LEU A 159 9.29 -12.24 0.15
C LEU A 159 9.84 -13.40 1.00
N ASP A 160 10.99 -13.96 0.61
CA ASP A 160 11.61 -15.08 1.31
C ASP A 160 12.02 -14.69 2.74
N ARG A 161 12.59 -13.50 2.93
CA ARG A 161 12.99 -12.99 4.25
C ARG A 161 11.81 -12.78 5.20
N LEU A 162 10.64 -12.44 4.67
CA LEU A 162 9.42 -12.25 5.44
C LEU A 162 8.55 -13.52 5.52
N GLY A 163 8.95 -14.62 4.89
CA GLY A 163 8.14 -15.83 4.81
C GLY A 163 6.81 -15.60 4.09
N LEU A 164 6.81 -14.75 3.07
CA LEU A 164 5.63 -14.37 2.29
C LEU A 164 5.62 -15.07 0.93
N SER A 165 4.42 -15.39 0.46
CA SER A 165 4.13 -15.73 -0.93
C SER A 165 3.34 -14.58 -1.55
N ALA A 166 3.41 -14.40 -2.86
CA ALA A 166 2.59 -13.42 -3.57
C ALA A 166 1.68 -14.16 -4.57
N VAL A 167 0.38 -13.90 -4.48
CA VAL A 167 -0.61 -14.45 -5.41
C VAL A 167 -1.13 -13.32 -6.30
N ARG A 168 -1.12 -13.51 -7.62
CA ARG A 168 -1.73 -12.55 -8.54
C ARG A 168 -3.24 -12.67 -8.47
N ILE A 169 -3.91 -11.62 -8.00
CA ILE A 169 -5.37 -11.61 -7.85
C ILE A 169 -6.07 -11.16 -9.14
N GLY A 170 -5.39 -10.40 -10.00
CA GLY A 170 -5.90 -10.09 -11.33
C GLY A 170 -5.05 -9.10 -12.10
N GLY A 171 -5.52 -8.76 -13.30
CA GLY A 171 -4.97 -7.68 -14.10
C GLY A 171 -6.07 -6.94 -14.86
N THR A 172 -5.80 -5.68 -15.19
CA THR A 172 -6.66 -4.85 -16.01
C THR A 172 -5.90 -4.37 -17.23
N LEU A 173 -6.38 -4.78 -18.41
CA LEU A 173 -5.95 -4.26 -19.71
C LEU A 173 -6.64 -2.94 -20.05
N ARG A 174 -7.65 -2.53 -19.26
CA ARG A 174 -8.27 -1.21 -19.36
C ARG A 174 -7.36 -0.11 -18.84
N ASN A 175 -6.15 -0.48 -18.38
CA ASN A 175 -5.06 0.41 -18.08
C ASN A 175 -4.04 0.42 -19.22
N VAL A 176 -3.59 1.61 -19.59
CA VAL A 176 -2.44 1.78 -20.48
C VAL A 176 -1.36 2.50 -19.67
N PRO A 177 -0.26 1.81 -19.27
CA PRO A 177 0.02 0.38 -19.48
C PRO A 177 -0.84 -0.56 -18.59
N PRO A 178 -0.98 -1.85 -18.94
CA PRO A 178 -1.72 -2.83 -18.14
C PRO A 178 -1.26 -2.87 -16.68
N ALA A 179 -2.21 -2.98 -15.76
CA ALA A 179 -1.91 -3.07 -14.33
C ALA A 179 -2.29 -4.43 -13.78
N PHE A 180 -1.45 -4.98 -12.91
CA PHE A 180 -1.67 -6.24 -12.21
C PHE A 180 -1.72 -5.98 -10.72
N VAL A 181 -2.54 -6.75 -10.01
CA VAL A 181 -2.62 -6.69 -8.55
C VAL A 181 -2.16 -8.03 -7.99
N ASP A 182 -1.19 -7.95 -7.09
CA ASP A 182 -0.61 -9.05 -6.35
C ASP A 182 -0.98 -8.91 -4.87
N ARG A 183 -1.24 -10.03 -4.22
CA ARG A 183 -1.58 -10.13 -2.80
C ARG A 183 -0.47 -10.89 -2.07
N PRO A 184 0.52 -10.19 -1.48
CA PRO A 184 1.45 -10.81 -0.55
C PRO A 184 0.70 -11.36 0.68
N GLN A 185 0.99 -12.60 1.06
CA GLN A 185 0.37 -13.31 2.18
C GLN A 185 1.39 -14.23 2.87
N GLY A 186 1.26 -14.44 4.18
CA GLY A 186 2.13 -15.36 4.92
C GLY A 186 2.04 -16.79 4.40
N LEU A 187 3.18 -17.49 4.31
CA LEU A 187 3.20 -18.94 4.18
C LEU A 187 2.84 -19.55 5.54
N ASP A 188 1.58 -19.97 5.69
CA ASP A 188 1.06 -20.75 6.82
C ASP A 188 1.03 -20.04 8.19
N LEU A 189 -0.20 -19.81 8.67
CA LEU A 189 -0.55 -19.06 9.90
C LEU A 189 0.05 -19.66 11.19
N ARG A 190 0.58 -20.89 11.15
CA ARG A 190 1.16 -21.55 12.34
C ARG A 190 2.63 -21.20 12.61
N LYS A 191 3.35 -20.59 11.66
CA LYS A 191 4.80 -20.33 11.81
C LYS A 191 5.18 -18.84 11.90
N THR A 192 4.30 -17.92 11.50
CA THR A 192 4.65 -16.50 11.39
C THR A 192 4.62 -15.75 12.72
N VAL A 193 3.88 -16.25 13.72
CA VAL A 193 3.77 -15.61 15.06
C VAL A 193 5.11 -15.64 15.84
N CYS A 194 6.06 -16.52 15.47
CA CYS A 194 7.25 -16.78 16.28
C CYS A 194 8.58 -16.24 15.72
N ARG A 195 8.61 -15.46 14.62
CA ARG A 195 9.90 -15.07 13.99
C ARG A 195 10.13 -13.60 13.66
N ILE A 196 9.22 -12.69 14.01
CA ILE A 196 9.60 -11.27 14.08
C ILE A 196 10.26 -11.09 15.45
N PRO A 197 11.58 -10.88 15.57
CA PRO A 197 12.19 -10.62 16.86
C PRO A 197 11.51 -9.38 17.43
N CYS A 198 10.80 -9.56 18.53
CA CYS A 198 10.32 -8.49 19.37
C CYS A 198 11.58 -7.71 19.79
N ILE A 199 11.88 -6.61 19.09
CA ILE A 199 12.91 -5.67 19.53
C ILE A 199 12.35 -5.06 20.79
N ALA A 200 12.77 -5.66 21.91
CA ALA A 200 12.36 -5.31 23.24
C ALA A 200 12.54 -3.81 23.45
N GLN A 201 11.44 -3.14 23.78
CA GLN A 201 11.49 -1.87 24.51
C GLN A 201 12.11 -2.17 25.89
N ARG A 202 13.43 -2.04 25.99
CA ARG A 202 14.13 -1.67 27.23
C ARG A 202 14.59 -0.24 26.97
N GLY A 203 14.15 0.81 27.65
CA GLY A 203 13.82 0.96 29.05
C GLY A 203 14.71 2.10 29.55
N VAL A 204 14.19 3.33 29.61
CA VAL A 204 14.79 4.44 30.38
C VAL A 204 13.64 5.30 30.89
N PHE A 205 13.10 4.91 32.04
CA PHE A 205 12.57 5.84 33.02
C PHE A 205 13.58 5.82 34.18
N ARG A 206 14.38 6.87 34.27
CA ARG A 206 14.89 7.45 35.51
C ARG A 206 15.06 8.94 35.28
#